data_AF-A0A386CA62-F1
#
_entry.id   AF-A0A386CA62-F1
#
_cell.length_a   1.000
_cell.length_b   1.000
_cell.length_c   1.000
_cell.angle_alpha   90.00
_cell.angle_beta   90.00
_cell.angle_gamma   90.00
#
_symmetry.space_group_name_H-M   'P 1'
#
loop_
_entity.id
_entity.type
_entity.pdbx_description
1 polymer ?
#
loop_
_entity_poly.entity_id
_entity_poly.type
_entity_poly.pdbx_seq_one_letter_code
_entity_poly.pdbx_strand_id
1 'polypeptide(L)'
;ALDLLLGLALGVFQAVEARRLPDTGLGYATLFLSSVPTFWLALLLLLVFGEWLHLVPVGGVVDPVVHGSLPWLGRVGDRLWHLVLPALTLGLVGAAGTARYQRAAVLDVISHDYVRTARAKGVPEPRVVLVHTLRNALLPLVTLFGLSLPFLLTGAVLVETVFAWPGMGKL
;
A
#
# COMPACT_ATOMS: atom_id res chain seq x y z
N ALA A 1 4.85 -1.97 6.11
CA ALA A 1 4.58 -3.42 6.22
C ALA A 1 3.26 -3.83 5.56
N LEU A 2 2.12 -3.21 5.92
CA LEU A 2 0.82 -3.52 5.30
C LEU A 2 0.78 -3.16 3.81
N ASP A 3 1.31 -2.00 3.46
CA ASP A 3 1.54 -1.51 2.09
C ASP A 3 2.34 -2.51 1.23
N LEU A 4 3.39 -3.10 1.79
CA LEU A 4 4.22 -4.09 1.10
C LEU A 4 3.46 -5.39 0.82
N LEU A 5 2.68 -5.88 1.80
CA LEU A 5 1.87 -7.09 1.63
C LEU A 5 0.77 -6.86 0.60
N LEU A 6 0.08 -5.72 0.68
CA LEU A 6 -0.95 -5.34 -0.29
C LEU A 6 -0.37 -5.14 -1.68
N GLY A 7 0.75 -4.42 -1.79
CA GLY A 7 1.45 -4.20 -3.05
C GLY A 7 1.98 -5.50 -3.66
N LEU A 8 2.55 -6.39 -2.86
CA LEU A 8 2.96 -7.74 -3.28
C LEU A 8 1.78 -8.50 -3.89
N ALA A 9 0.67 -8.61 -3.14
CA ALA A 9 -0.51 -9.34 -3.59
C ALA A 9 -1.09 -8.75 -4.88
N LEU A 10 -1.22 -7.42 -4.94
CA LEU A 10 -1.75 -6.71 -6.09
C LEU A 10 -0.83 -6.86 -7.33
N GLY A 11 0.49 -6.76 -7.15
CA GLY A 11 1.46 -6.89 -8.24
C GLY A 11 1.54 -8.30 -8.80
N VAL A 12 1.47 -9.33 -7.94
CA VAL A 12 1.37 -10.73 -8.37
C VAL A 12 0.07 -10.96 -9.13
N PHE A 13 -1.06 -10.47 -8.62
CA PHE A 13 -2.35 -10.58 -9.29
C PHE A 13 -2.35 -9.92 -10.68
N GLN A 14 -1.83 -8.70 -10.80
CA GLN A 14 -1.68 -8.00 -12.09
C GLN A 14 -0.78 -8.76 -13.06
N ALA A 15 0.29 -9.40 -12.58
CA ALA A 15 1.19 -10.16 -13.44
C ALA A 15 0.59 -11.50 -13.92
N VAL A 16 -0.22 -12.16 -13.08
CA VAL A 16 -0.94 -13.38 -13.46
C VAL A 16 -2.03 -13.07 -14.49
N GLU A 17 -2.76 -11.97 -14.29
CA GLU A 17 -3.79 -11.50 -15.22
C GLU A 17 -3.25 -10.56 -16.31
N ALA A 18 -1.95 -10.64 -16.60
CA ALA A 18 -1.28 -9.71 -17.49
C ALA A 18 -1.95 -9.65 -18.87
N ARG A 19 -2.12 -8.42 -19.38
CA ARG A 19 -2.79 -8.10 -20.65
C ARG A 19 -4.30 -8.34 -20.66
N ARG A 20 -4.92 -8.50 -19.50
CA ARG A 20 -6.38 -8.52 -19.35
C ARG A 20 -6.88 -7.16 -18.84
N LEU A 21 -8.18 -6.93 -18.95
CA LEU A 21 -8.85 -5.72 -18.43
C LEU A 21 -8.51 -5.39 -16.97
N PRO A 22 -8.51 -6.37 -16.01
CA PRO A 22 -8.15 -6.06 -14.62
C PRO A 22 -6.70 -5.57 -14.47
N ASP A 23 -5.75 -6.13 -15.22
CA ASP A 23 -4.35 -5.67 -15.23
C ASP A 23 -4.26 -4.23 -15.76
N THR A 24 -4.99 -3.91 -16.83
CA THR A 24 -4.98 -2.56 -17.41
C THR A 24 -5.58 -1.53 -16.45
N GLY A 25 -6.74 -1.81 -15.86
CA GLY A 25 -7.39 -0.92 -14.90
C GLY A 25 -6.55 -0.68 -13.64
N LEU A 26 -6.03 -1.75 -13.04
CA LEU A 26 -5.15 -1.65 -11.87
C LEU A 26 -3.80 -1.00 -12.23
N GLY A 27 -3.30 -1.21 -13.44
CA GLY A 27 -2.10 -0.56 -13.97
C GLY A 27 -2.26 0.96 -14.02
N TYR A 28 -3.39 1.47 -14.52
CA TYR A 28 -3.69 2.90 -14.50
C TYR A 28 -3.88 3.44 -13.09
N ALA A 29 -4.61 2.72 -12.23
CA ALA A 29 -4.84 3.15 -10.85
C ALA A 29 -3.53 3.24 -10.06
N THR A 30 -2.67 2.23 -10.16
CA THR A 30 -1.36 2.23 -9.49
C THR A 30 -0.42 3.28 -10.09
N LEU A 31 -0.45 3.50 -11.41
CA LEU A 31 0.30 4.58 -12.04
C LEU A 31 -0.13 5.94 -11.49
N PHE A 32 -1.43 6.22 -11.48
CA PHE A 32 -1.99 7.46 -10.96
C PHE A 32 -1.56 7.68 -9.50
N LEU A 33 -1.80 6.71 -8.62
CA LEU A 33 -1.46 6.80 -7.20
C LEU A 33 0.05 7.00 -6.96
N SER A 34 0.90 6.38 -7.77
CA SER A 34 2.37 6.54 -7.67
C SER A 34 2.90 7.86 -8.26
N SER A 35 2.14 8.51 -9.14
CA SER A 35 2.56 9.75 -9.82
C SER A 35 2.06 11.01 -9.11
N VAL A 36 0.99 10.88 -8.33
CA VAL A 36 0.41 11.98 -7.57
C VAL A 36 1.23 12.23 -6.30
N PRO A 37 1.55 13.49 -5.96
CA PRO A 37 2.22 13.80 -4.70
C PRO A 37 1.41 13.32 -3.49
N THR A 38 2.07 12.61 -2.56
CA THR A 38 1.42 12.00 -1.38
C THR A 38 0.61 12.99 -0.53
N PHE A 39 1.14 14.19 -0.32
CA PHE A 39 0.45 15.23 0.46
C PHE A 39 -0.83 15.72 -0.24
N TRP A 40 -0.83 15.77 -1.57
CA TRP A 40 -1.98 16.21 -2.35
C TRP A 40 -3.08 15.14 -2.31
N LEU A 41 -2.68 13.86 -2.41
CA LEU A 41 -3.60 12.76 -2.18
C LEU A 41 -4.19 12.79 -0.76
N ALA A 42 -3.36 13.09 0.26
CA ALA A 42 -3.83 13.25 1.64
C ALA A 42 -4.92 14.32 1.75
N LEU A 43 -4.70 15.50 1.15
CA LEU A 43 -5.67 16.60 1.14
C LEU A 43 -6.96 16.22 0.42
N LEU A 44 -6.89 15.52 -0.71
CA LEU A 44 -8.08 15.05 -1.41
C LEU A 44 -8.87 14.04 -0.60
N LEU A 45 -8.20 13.05 0.00
CA LEU A 45 -8.89 12.06 0.82
C LEU A 45 -9.54 12.72 2.03
N LEU A 46 -8.86 13.69 2.64
CA LEU A 46 -9.41 14.50 3.72
C LEU A 46 -10.67 15.27 3.29
N LEU A 47 -10.61 15.96 2.15
CA LEU A 47 -11.74 16.74 1.62
C LEU A 47 -12.95 15.84 1.28
N VAL A 48 -12.71 14.70 0.63
CA VAL A 48 -13.80 13.82 0.18
C VAL A 48 -14.40 13.04 1.35
N PHE A 49 -13.56 12.36 2.13
CA PHE A 49 -14.03 11.44 3.17
C PHE A 49 -14.27 12.12 4.51
N GLY A 50 -13.48 13.14 4.84
CA GLY A 50 -13.63 13.93 6.06
C GLY A 50 -14.69 15.00 5.92
N GLU A 51 -14.57 15.88 4.92
CA GLU A 51 -15.43 17.06 4.81
C GLU A 51 -16.72 16.79 4.02
N TRP A 52 -16.68 16.17 2.84
CA TRP A 52 -17.90 16.02 2.04
C TRP A 52 -18.79 14.87 2.54
N LEU A 53 -18.19 13.70 2.73
CA LEU A 53 -18.91 12.50 3.15
C LEU A 53 -19.09 12.38 4.66
N HIS A 54 -18.33 13.14 5.46
CA HIS A 54 -18.35 13.09 6.93
C HIS A 54 -18.19 11.67 7.50
N LEU A 55 -17.46 10.81 6.79
CA LEU A 55 -17.27 9.41 7.17
C LEU A 55 -16.20 9.24 8.24
N VAL A 56 -15.19 10.09 8.22
CA VAL A 56 -13.96 9.95 9.02
C VAL A 56 -13.54 11.29 9.61
N PRO A 57 -12.76 11.29 10.70
CA PRO A 57 -12.36 12.52 11.36
C PRO A 57 -11.46 13.37 10.47
N VAL A 58 -11.64 14.70 10.54
CA VAL A 58 -10.94 15.68 9.68
C VAL A 58 -9.56 16.06 10.22
N GLY A 59 -9.11 15.43 11.32
CA GLY A 59 -7.76 15.60 11.84
C GLY A 59 -7.66 15.38 13.35
N GLY A 60 -6.43 15.39 13.86
CA GLY A 60 -6.12 15.15 15.26
C GLY A 60 -5.97 13.66 15.60
N VAL A 61 -5.71 13.37 16.87
CA VAL A 61 -5.46 12.01 17.37
C VAL A 61 -6.70 11.36 17.97
N VAL A 62 -7.64 12.20 18.42
CA VAL A 62 -8.81 11.82 19.21
C VAL A 62 -9.93 12.85 19.02
N ASP A 63 -11.16 12.43 19.24
CA ASP A 63 -12.29 13.35 19.30
C ASP A 63 -12.20 14.25 20.55
N PRO A 64 -12.15 15.59 20.41
CA PRO A 64 -11.94 16.48 21.54
C PRO A 64 -13.13 16.54 22.52
N VAL A 65 -14.32 16.14 22.12
CA VAL A 65 -15.56 16.22 22.91
C VAL A 65 -15.85 14.90 23.61
N VAL A 66 -15.76 13.78 22.88
CA VAL A 66 -16.25 12.48 23.36
C VAL A 66 -15.14 11.65 24.00
N HIS A 67 -13.86 11.82 23.61
CA HIS A 67 -12.77 10.93 24.01
C HIS A 67 -12.59 10.80 25.53
N GLY A 68 -12.72 11.90 26.27
CA GLY A 68 -12.57 11.91 27.73
C GLY A 68 -13.64 11.12 28.47
N SER A 69 -14.81 10.94 27.86
CA SER A 69 -15.96 10.25 28.44
C SER A 69 -16.03 8.76 28.10
N LEU A 70 -15.20 8.28 27.15
CA LEU A 70 -15.24 6.92 26.66
C LEU A 70 -14.54 5.91 27.59
N PRO A 71 -15.06 4.67 27.69
CA PRO A 71 -14.32 3.55 28.27
C PRO A 71 -12.97 3.36 27.57
N TRP A 72 -12.02 2.68 28.22
CA TRP A 72 -10.68 2.45 27.66
C TRP A 72 -10.73 1.85 26.24
N LEU A 73 -11.66 0.93 25.98
CA LEU A 73 -11.84 0.29 24.68
C LEU A 73 -12.37 1.29 23.62
N GLY A 74 -13.28 2.18 24.02
CA GLY A 74 -13.79 3.26 23.17
C GLY A 74 -12.69 4.28 22.82
N ARG A 75 -11.80 4.57 23.77
CA ARG A 75 -10.62 5.44 23.53
C ARG A 75 -9.60 4.83 22.57
N VAL A 76 -9.51 3.51 22.50
CA VAL A 76 -8.67 2.81 21.50
C VAL A 76 -9.35 2.88 20.14
N GLY A 77 -10.66 2.59 20.06
CA GLY A 77 -11.43 2.70 18.83
C GLY A 77 -11.38 4.09 18.21
N ASP A 78 -11.53 5.13 19.02
CA ASP A 78 -11.44 6.53 18.58
C ASP A 78 -10.08 6.85 17.96
N ARG A 79 -8.98 6.48 18.60
CA ARG A 79 -7.62 6.64 18.04
C ARG A 79 -7.43 5.88 16.74
N LEU A 80 -7.94 4.64 16.66
CA LEU A 80 -7.84 3.84 15.44
C LEU A 80 -8.63 4.48 14.31
N TRP A 81 -9.78 5.09 14.60
CA TRP A 81 -10.60 5.79 13.62
C TRP A 81 -9.89 7.01 13.03
N HIS A 82 -9.22 7.79 13.88
CA HIS A 82 -8.40 8.94 13.45
C HIS A 82 -7.15 8.51 12.66
N LEU A 83 -6.67 7.27 12.84
CA LEU A 83 -5.55 6.72 12.07
C LEU A 83 -5.93 6.22 10.66
N VAL A 84 -7.21 5.98 10.38
CA VAL A 84 -7.64 5.35 9.12
C VAL A 84 -7.18 6.15 7.91
N LEU A 85 -7.44 7.45 7.86
CA LEU A 85 -7.07 8.30 6.73
C LEU A 85 -5.55 8.42 6.54
N PRO A 86 -4.75 8.80 7.56
CA PRO A 86 -3.30 8.82 7.45
C PRO A 86 -2.72 7.47 6.98
N ALA A 87 -3.19 6.36 7.57
CA ALA A 87 -2.72 5.02 7.23
C ALA A 87 -3.12 4.61 5.81
N LEU A 88 -4.34 4.95 5.36
CA LEU A 88 -4.79 4.69 4.00
C LEU A 88 -3.98 5.51 2.99
N THR A 89 -3.68 6.77 3.29
CA THR A 89 -2.94 7.62 2.35
C THR A 89 -1.54 7.06 2.10
N LEU A 90 -0.82 6.72 3.17
CA LEU A 90 0.51 6.11 3.07
C LEU A 90 0.44 4.70 2.49
N GLY A 91 -0.55 3.92 2.91
CA GLY A 91 -0.77 2.55 2.47
C GLY A 91 -1.03 2.46 0.97
N LEU A 92 -1.88 3.34 0.42
CA LEU A 92 -2.23 3.35 -1.00
C LEU A 92 -1.03 3.73 -1.88
N VAL A 93 -0.30 4.78 -1.52
CA VAL A 93 0.87 5.22 -2.30
C VAL A 93 1.98 4.17 -2.24
N GLY A 94 2.28 3.66 -1.04
CA GLY A 94 3.28 2.61 -0.84
C GLY A 94 2.92 1.30 -1.57
N ALA A 95 1.66 0.87 -1.47
CA ALA A 95 1.18 -0.33 -2.15
C ALA A 95 1.18 -0.16 -3.67
N ALA A 96 0.81 1.02 -4.19
CA ALA A 96 0.83 1.29 -5.63
C ALA A 96 2.24 1.21 -6.21
N GLY A 97 3.23 1.83 -5.55
CA GLY A 97 4.64 1.73 -5.93
C GLY A 97 5.12 0.29 -5.89
N THR A 98 4.90 -0.39 -4.76
CA THR A 98 5.31 -1.79 -4.54
C THR A 98 4.68 -2.73 -5.57
N ALA A 99 3.40 -2.58 -5.88
CA ALA A 99 2.70 -3.41 -6.85
C ALA A 99 3.30 -3.30 -8.26
N ARG A 100 3.70 -2.09 -8.68
CA ARG A 100 4.32 -1.87 -9.99
C ARG A 100 5.67 -2.56 -10.09
N TYR A 101 6.52 -2.42 -9.06
CA TYR A 101 7.81 -3.12 -8.99
C TYR A 101 7.62 -4.64 -8.97
N GLN A 102 6.70 -5.13 -8.16
CA GLN A 102 6.42 -6.56 -8.06
C GLN A 102 5.89 -7.13 -9.38
N ARG A 103 4.96 -6.43 -10.04
CA ARG A 103 4.43 -6.84 -11.35
C ARG A 103 5.55 -6.96 -12.38
N ALA A 104 6.43 -5.96 -12.45
CA ALA A 104 7.57 -5.98 -13.37
C ALA A 104 8.51 -7.17 -13.07
N ALA A 105 8.84 -7.39 -11.80
CA ALA A 105 9.68 -8.50 -11.36
C ALA A 105 9.06 -9.87 -11.68
N VAL A 106 7.76 -10.04 -11.46
CA VAL A 106 7.06 -11.30 -11.78
C VAL A 106 7.05 -11.55 -13.29
N LEU A 107 6.77 -10.52 -14.10
CA LEU A 107 6.75 -10.66 -15.56
C LEU A 107 8.13 -11.01 -16.15
N ASP A 108 9.19 -10.41 -15.62
CA ASP A 108 10.57 -10.73 -15.96
C ASP A 108 10.88 -12.20 -15.66
N VAL A 109 10.63 -12.62 -14.42
CA VAL A 109 10.92 -13.98 -13.95
C VAL A 109 10.10 -15.05 -14.69
N ILE A 110 8.84 -14.78 -15.03
CA ILE A 110 7.98 -15.72 -15.77
C ILE A 110 8.59 -16.08 -17.14
N SER A 111 9.40 -15.19 -17.72
CA SER A 111 10.02 -15.39 -19.03
C SER A 111 11.25 -16.31 -19.00
N HIS A 112 11.76 -16.66 -17.82
CA HIS A 112 12.95 -17.50 -17.67
C HIS A 112 12.75 -18.97 -18.06
N ASP A 113 13.81 -19.60 -18.55
CA ASP A 113 13.78 -20.97 -19.08
C ASP A 113 13.45 -22.05 -18.04
N TYR A 114 13.81 -21.85 -16.77
CA TYR A 114 13.44 -22.81 -15.72
C TYR A 114 11.92 -22.78 -15.43
N VAL A 115 11.25 -21.64 -15.62
CA VAL A 115 9.79 -21.52 -15.51
C VAL A 115 9.12 -22.22 -16.69
N ARG A 116 9.63 -22.00 -17.90
CA ARG A 116 9.18 -22.72 -19.11
C ARG A 116 9.35 -24.22 -18.98
N THR A 117 10.48 -24.66 -18.42
CA THR A 117 10.76 -26.08 -18.15
C THR A 117 9.80 -26.66 -17.12
N ALA A 118 9.48 -25.93 -16.04
CA ALA A 118 8.49 -26.37 -15.05
C ALA A 118 7.09 -26.52 -15.67
N ARG A 119 6.67 -25.58 -16.52
CA ARG A 119 5.41 -25.68 -17.27
C ARG A 119 5.40 -26.87 -18.23
N ALA A 120 6.50 -27.11 -18.96
CA ALA A 120 6.63 -28.25 -19.86
C ALA A 120 6.56 -29.60 -19.13
N LYS A 121 6.96 -29.65 -17.85
CA LYS A 121 6.80 -30.82 -16.98
C LYS A 121 5.37 -31.02 -16.44
N GLY A 122 4.41 -30.16 -16.82
CA GLY A 122 3.02 -30.26 -16.39
C GLY A 122 2.76 -29.73 -14.97
N VAL A 123 3.66 -28.91 -14.41
CA VAL A 123 3.43 -28.28 -13.10
C VAL A 123 2.21 -27.35 -13.20
N PRO A 124 1.23 -27.42 -12.29
CA PRO A 124 0.04 -26.57 -12.34
C PRO A 124 0.40 -25.09 -12.13
N GLU A 125 -0.28 -24.18 -12.84
CA GLU A 125 0.09 -22.75 -12.83
C GLU A 125 0.15 -22.07 -11.47
N PRO A 126 -0.75 -22.34 -10.50
CA PRO A 126 -0.62 -21.79 -9.16
C PRO A 126 0.73 -22.14 -8.51
N ARG A 127 1.25 -23.35 -8.77
CA ARG A 127 2.55 -23.81 -8.25
C ARG A 127 3.73 -23.25 -9.05
N VAL A 128 3.56 -23.02 -10.36
CA VAL A 128 4.57 -22.31 -11.16
C VAL A 128 4.73 -20.86 -10.66
N VAL A 129 3.62 -20.17 -10.41
CA VAL A 129 3.62 -18.79 -9.88
C VAL A 129 4.21 -18.75 -8.47
N LEU A 130 3.67 -19.53 -7.52
CA LEU A 130 4.10 -19.44 -6.11
C LEU A 130 5.52 -19.95 -5.86
N VAL A 131 5.93 -21.06 -6.49
CA VAL A 131 7.18 -21.74 -6.15
C VAL A 131 8.32 -21.35 -7.09
N HIS A 132 8.05 -21.31 -8.41
CA HIS A 132 9.11 -21.11 -9.40
C HIS A 132 9.30 -19.63 -9.72
N THR A 133 8.23 -18.83 -9.68
CA THR A 133 8.28 -17.41 -10.04
C THR A 133 8.48 -16.53 -8.81
N LEU A 134 7.57 -16.60 -7.84
CA LEU A 134 7.50 -15.64 -6.74
C LEU A 134 8.79 -15.58 -5.94
N ARG A 135 9.38 -16.73 -5.59
CA ARG A 135 10.63 -16.81 -4.82
C ARG A 135 11.77 -15.97 -5.44
N ASN A 136 11.87 -15.94 -6.76
CA ASN A 136 12.89 -15.17 -7.47
C ASN A 136 12.45 -13.72 -7.70
N ALA A 137 11.15 -13.48 -7.89
CA ALA A 137 10.58 -12.14 -8.03
C ALA A 137 10.57 -11.33 -6.72
N LEU A 138 10.82 -11.95 -5.56
CA LEU A 138 10.91 -11.25 -4.27
C LEU A 138 12.24 -10.51 -4.05
N LEU A 139 13.28 -10.76 -4.86
CA LEU A 139 14.60 -10.14 -4.66
C LEU A 139 14.55 -8.59 -4.62
N PRO A 140 13.84 -7.90 -5.55
CA PRO A 140 13.73 -6.44 -5.51
C PRO A 140 12.95 -5.92 -4.28
N LEU A 141 12.03 -6.73 -3.74
CA LEU A 141 11.25 -6.34 -2.56
C LEU A 141 12.09 -6.30 -1.29
N VAL A 142 13.16 -7.08 -1.20
CA VAL A 142 14.10 -6.99 -0.06
C VAL A 142 14.74 -5.61 -0.02
N THR A 143 15.15 -5.08 -1.18
CA THR A 143 15.70 -3.73 -1.29
C THR A 143 14.67 -2.66 -0.94
N LEU A 144 13.45 -2.77 -1.49
CA LEU A 144 12.35 -1.86 -1.16
C LEU A 144 11.99 -1.88 0.33
N PHE A 145 12.01 -3.06 0.96
CA PHE A 145 11.81 -3.19 2.40
C PHE A 145 12.90 -2.45 3.17
N GLY A 146 14.17 -2.62 2.79
CA GLY A 146 15.28 -1.87 3.39
C GLY A 146 15.13 -0.36 3.28
N LEU A 147 14.69 0.14 2.12
CA LEU A 147 14.43 1.56 1.88
C LEU A 147 13.18 2.08 2.61
N SER A 148 12.24 1.21 2.97
CA SER A 148 11.03 1.61 3.71
C SER A 148 11.32 1.93 5.18
N LEU A 149 12.36 1.35 5.78
CA LEU A 149 12.68 1.56 7.20
C LEU A 149 13.02 3.02 7.53
N PRO A 150 13.90 3.73 6.77
CA PRO A 150 14.11 5.16 6.98
C PRO A 150 12.84 5.98 6.83
N PHE A 151 11.98 5.63 5.88
CA PHE A 151 10.72 6.34 5.61
C PHE A 151 9.71 6.18 6.77
N LEU A 152 9.69 5.03 7.43
CA LEU A 152 8.88 4.80 8.63
C LEU A 152 9.35 5.63 9.82
N LEU A 153 10.67 5.83 9.96
CA LEU A 153 11.27 6.59 11.07
C LEU A 153 11.16 8.11 10.87
N THR A 154 11.35 8.58 9.64
CA THR A 154 11.23 10.01 9.31
C THR A 154 9.78 10.47 9.28
N GLY A 155 8.84 9.53 9.16
CA GLY A 155 7.43 9.83 8.99
C GLY A 155 7.20 10.56 7.67
N ALA A 156 6.02 10.42 7.10
CA ALA A 156 5.61 11.35 6.06
C ALA A 156 5.23 12.66 6.76
N VAL A 157 6.23 13.48 7.12
CA VAL A 157 6.07 14.77 7.83
C VAL A 157 4.92 15.60 7.23
N LEU A 158 4.81 15.58 5.89
CA LEU A 158 3.74 16.21 5.14
C LEU A 158 2.35 15.63 5.47
N VAL A 159 2.21 14.31 5.52
CA VAL A 159 0.95 13.63 5.89
C VAL A 159 0.60 13.88 7.36
N GLU A 160 1.60 13.84 8.25
CA GLU A 160 1.43 14.18 9.67
C GLU A 160 0.98 15.64 9.87
N THR A 161 1.44 16.54 9.00
CA THR A 161 1.01 17.94 9.01
C THR A 161 -0.41 18.09 8.52
N VAL A 162 -0.77 17.42 7.41
CA VAL A 162 -2.13 17.47 6.83
C VAL A 162 -3.19 16.95 7.81
N PHE A 163 -2.92 15.84 8.49
CA PHE A 163 -3.89 15.24 9.43
C PHE A 163 -3.75 15.74 10.87
N ALA A 164 -2.90 16.74 11.13
CA ALA A 164 -2.57 17.22 12.47
C ALA A 164 -2.18 16.08 13.45
N TRP A 165 -1.49 15.06 12.93
CA TRP A 165 -0.99 13.94 13.73
C TRP A 165 0.41 14.30 14.29
N PRO A 166 0.67 14.13 15.60
CA PRO A 166 1.98 14.34 16.18
C PRO A 166 2.82 13.08 16.00
N GLY A 167 3.55 13.00 14.88
CA GLY A 167 4.52 11.93 14.63
C GLY A 167 5.95 12.33 14.96
N MET A 168 6.89 11.42 14.65
CA MET A 168 8.31 11.60 14.97
C MET A 168 8.98 12.69 14.11
N GLY A 169 8.37 13.07 12.98
CA GLY A 169 8.90 14.08 12.08
C GLY A 169 8.84 15.52 12.60
N LYS A 170 8.18 15.76 13.73
CA LYS A 170 8.05 17.08 14.38
C LYS A 170 8.96 17.24 15.63
N LEU A 171 9.77 16.23 15.97
CA LEU A 171 10.75 16.23 17.06
C LEU A 171 12.15 16.60 16.54
#